data_AF-A0A091I2G0-F1
#
_entry.id   AF-A0A091I2G0-F1
#
_cell.length_a   1.000
_cell.length_b   1.000
_cell.length_c   1.000
_cell.angle_alpha   90.00
_cell.angle_beta   90.00
_cell.angle_gamma   90.00
#
_symmetry.space_group_name_H-M   'P 1'
#
loop_
_entity.id
_entity.type
_entity.pdbx_description
1 polymer ?
#
loop_
_entity_poly.entity_id
_entity_poly.type
_entity_poly.pdbx_seq_one_letter_code
_entity_poly.pdbx_strand_id
1 'polypeptide(L)'
;MCKGLAALPATCLKSAKDMKHRLGFLLQKSESCDYSSSQGKKEKIASSQRVSQEEVRKWADSLENLIHHDRGLAAFRAFLKSEYSEENIEFWVSCEDYKKTKSPAKLSPKARKIYDEFISVQATKEVNLDSCTRERTSHNMLEPTLSCFDEAQRKIFTLMEKDSYRRFLKSPYYLDLV
;
A
#
# COMPACT_ATOMS: atom_id res chain seq x y z
N MET A 1 -54.89 39.36 -23.26
CA MET A 1 -54.87 39.72 -24.70
C MET A 1 -53.50 40.26 -25.05
N CYS A 2 -53.05 40.13 -26.30
CA CYS A 2 -51.63 40.22 -26.68
C CYS A 2 -51.13 41.64 -27.01
N LYS A 3 -49.81 41.85 -26.83
CA LYS A 3 -48.82 42.63 -27.64
C LYS A 3 -47.58 42.90 -26.75
N GLY A 4 -46.33 42.89 -27.22
CA GLY A 4 -45.82 42.57 -28.55
C GLY A 4 -44.52 43.33 -28.90
N LEU A 5 -43.36 42.70 -28.67
CA LEU A 5 -42.03 42.92 -29.28
C LEU A 5 -41.34 44.31 -29.21
N ALA A 6 -40.16 44.34 -28.56
CA ALA A 6 -38.86 44.85 -29.05
C ALA A 6 -37.87 45.00 -27.87
N ALA A 7 -36.54 44.92 -27.99
CA ALA A 7 -35.64 44.15 -28.86
C ALA A 7 -34.24 44.22 -28.21
N LEU A 8 -33.49 43.11 -28.10
CA LEU A 8 -32.11 43.12 -27.57
C LEU A 8 -31.20 42.25 -28.48
N PRO A 9 -30.04 42.78 -28.97
CA PRO A 9 -29.15 42.03 -29.87
C PRO A 9 -28.39 40.88 -29.22
N ALA A 10 -27.91 39.96 -30.07
CA ALA A 10 -27.41 38.65 -29.66
C ALA A 10 -25.89 38.57 -29.43
N THR A 11 -25.50 37.94 -28.33
CA THR A 11 -24.32 37.08 -28.25
C THR A 11 -24.75 35.76 -27.59
N CYS A 12 -24.63 34.65 -28.32
CA CYS A 12 -25.47 33.47 -28.09
C CYS A 12 -25.04 32.54 -26.95
N LEU A 13 -26.05 31.96 -26.29
CA LEU A 13 -25.95 30.89 -25.30
C LEU A 13 -25.22 29.64 -25.81
N LYS A 14 -24.63 28.86 -24.89
CA LYS A 14 -24.93 27.41 -24.75
C LYS A 14 -24.85 26.93 -23.29
N SER A 15 -25.95 26.37 -22.78
CA SER A 15 -26.00 25.59 -21.53
C SER A 15 -26.74 24.26 -21.74
N ALA A 16 -26.18 23.20 -21.15
CA ALA A 16 -26.77 21.95 -20.63
C ALA A 16 -27.95 21.19 -21.33
N LYS A 17 -27.77 19.85 -21.44
CA LYS A 17 -28.74 18.71 -21.22
C LYS A 17 -30.15 18.78 -21.87
N ASP A 18 -30.69 17.81 -22.60
CA ASP A 18 -30.90 16.38 -22.24
C ASP A 18 -31.62 15.57 -23.36
N MET A 19 -31.83 14.26 -23.15
CA MET A 19 -32.86 13.34 -23.68
C MET A 19 -32.75 12.62 -25.05
N LYS A 20 -32.38 11.33 -24.94
CA LYS A 20 -33.02 10.10 -25.50
C LYS A 20 -33.79 10.12 -26.84
N HIS A 21 -33.22 9.40 -27.81
CA HIS A 21 -33.89 8.45 -28.73
C HIS A 21 -32.89 7.29 -28.94
N ARG A 22 -33.23 6.00 -29.17
CA ARG A 22 -34.44 5.30 -29.64
C ARG A 22 -34.61 3.96 -28.89
N LEU A 23 -35.83 3.44 -28.79
CA LEU A 23 -36.12 2.05 -28.34
C LEU A 23 -36.87 1.29 -29.44
N GLY A 24 -36.51 0.01 -29.65
CA GLY A 24 -37.45 -1.06 -30.07
C GLY A 24 -37.93 -1.14 -31.53
N PHE A 25 -37.26 -1.99 -32.33
CA PHE A 25 -37.78 -2.94 -33.36
C PHE A 25 -36.53 -3.59 -33.98
N LEU A 26 -36.35 -4.91 -34.14
CA LEU A 26 -37.27 -6.05 -34.23
C LEU A 26 -36.75 -7.27 -33.45
N LEU A 27 -37.67 -8.08 -32.93
CA LEU A 27 -37.43 -9.48 -32.53
C LEU A 27 -37.69 -10.40 -33.73
N GLN A 28 -36.70 -11.16 -34.22
CA GLN A 28 -36.98 -12.40 -34.94
C GLN A 28 -35.85 -13.45 -34.88
N LYS A 29 -36.00 -14.38 -33.93
CA LYS A 29 -35.73 -15.84 -33.98
C LYS A 29 -34.41 -16.41 -34.58
N SER A 30 -33.59 -16.96 -33.67
CA SER A 30 -33.08 -18.36 -33.61
C SER A 30 -32.51 -19.07 -34.85
N GLU A 31 -31.20 -19.32 -34.83
CA GLU A 31 -30.44 -20.60 -34.98
C GLU A 31 -28.94 -20.22 -35.06
N SER A 32 -27.92 -20.99 -34.64
CA SER A 32 -27.83 -22.35 -34.08
C SER A 32 -26.78 -22.40 -32.94
N CYS A 33 -26.63 -23.56 -32.30
CA CYS A 33 -25.55 -23.84 -31.35
C CYS A 33 -24.18 -23.99 -32.05
N ASP A 34 -23.10 -23.64 -31.33
CA ASP A 34 -21.91 -24.51 -31.29
C ASP A 34 -21.02 -24.26 -30.06
N TYR A 35 -20.22 -25.27 -29.72
CA TYR A 35 -19.64 -25.49 -28.39
C TYR A 35 -18.12 -25.26 -28.36
N SER A 36 -17.62 -24.45 -27.41
CA SER A 36 -16.47 -24.79 -26.56
C SER A 36 -16.06 -23.69 -25.57
N SER A 37 -15.77 -24.13 -24.33
CA SER A 37 -14.93 -23.49 -23.30
C SER A 37 -13.69 -22.79 -23.91
N SER A 38 -13.16 -21.65 -23.44
CA SER A 38 -12.75 -21.30 -22.07
C SER A 38 -12.42 -19.79 -22.01
N GLN A 39 -12.13 -19.11 -20.90
CA GLN A 39 -12.03 -19.45 -19.47
C GLN A 39 -12.40 -18.22 -18.62
N GLY A 40 -13.29 -18.33 -17.63
CA GLY A 40 -13.51 -17.25 -16.67
C GLY A 40 -12.42 -17.21 -15.60
N LYS A 41 -11.59 -16.15 -15.59
CA LYS A 41 -10.67 -15.88 -14.47
C LYS A 41 -11.48 -15.53 -13.21
N LYS A 42 -11.82 -16.54 -12.42
CA LYS A 42 -12.26 -16.33 -11.03
C LYS A 42 -11.14 -15.60 -10.29
N GLU A 43 -11.42 -14.38 -9.89
CA GLU A 43 -10.58 -13.67 -8.93
C GLU A 43 -10.48 -14.52 -7.66
N LYS A 44 -9.26 -14.86 -7.26
CA LYS A 44 -9.02 -15.59 -6.02
C LYS A 44 -9.32 -14.64 -4.86
N ILE A 45 -10.56 -14.67 -4.37
CA ILE A 45 -10.87 -14.27 -3.00
C ILE A 45 -9.90 -15.07 -2.12
N ALA A 46 -8.95 -14.38 -1.50
CA ALA A 46 -7.87 -15.01 -0.77
C ALA A 46 -8.47 -15.90 0.32
N SER A 47 -8.21 -17.21 0.24
CA SER A 47 -8.69 -18.17 1.21
C SER A 47 -8.22 -17.74 2.60
N SER A 48 -9.17 -17.56 3.52
CA SER A 48 -8.86 -17.35 4.93
C SER A 48 -8.39 -18.67 5.55
N GLN A 49 -7.22 -19.14 5.13
CA GLN A 49 -6.49 -20.17 5.87
C GLN A 49 -6.15 -19.57 7.23
N ARG A 50 -6.67 -20.21 8.27
CA ARG A 50 -6.19 -20.03 9.64
C ARG A 50 -4.74 -20.50 9.67
N VAL A 51 -3.87 -19.70 10.25
CA VAL A 51 -2.49 -20.10 10.54
C VAL A 51 -2.53 -21.23 11.58
N SER A 52 -1.65 -22.23 11.48
CA SER A 52 -1.55 -23.25 12.52
C SER A 52 -0.91 -22.66 13.78
N GLN A 53 -1.31 -23.14 14.96
CA GLN A 53 -0.69 -22.71 16.22
C GLN A 53 0.82 -22.94 16.24
N GLU A 54 1.30 -24.00 15.58
CA GLU A 54 2.73 -24.26 15.40
C GLU A 54 3.45 -23.15 14.62
N GLU A 55 2.83 -22.62 13.56
CA GLU A 55 3.40 -21.54 12.77
C GLU A 55 3.33 -20.20 13.51
N VAL A 56 2.25 -19.94 14.26
CA VAL A 56 2.15 -18.75 15.13
C VAL A 56 3.25 -18.76 16.19
N ARG A 57 3.57 -19.91 16.80
CA ARG A 57 4.64 -20.02 17.80
C ARG A 57 6.01 -19.62 17.27
N LYS A 58 6.33 -19.88 16.00
CA LYS A 58 7.58 -19.45 15.37
C LYS A 58 7.74 -17.93 15.33
N TRP A 59 6.63 -17.18 15.37
CA TRP A 59 6.66 -15.72 15.43
C TRP A 59 7.15 -15.18 16.78
N ALA A 60 7.28 -16.03 17.81
CA ALA A 60 7.93 -15.67 19.08
C ALA A 60 9.43 -15.94 19.09
N ASP A 61 9.95 -16.79 18.19
CA ASP A 61 11.37 -17.13 18.13
C ASP A 61 12.21 -15.94 17.64
N SER A 62 11.72 -15.18 16.66
CA SER A 62 12.38 -13.95 16.19
C SER A 62 11.42 -12.98 15.47
N LEU A 63 11.79 -11.69 15.45
CA LEU A 63 11.04 -10.68 14.71
C LEU A 63 11.06 -10.95 13.20
N GLU A 64 12.12 -11.53 12.65
CA GLU A 64 12.18 -11.94 11.23
C GLU A 64 11.07 -12.94 10.91
N ASN A 65 10.88 -13.99 11.73
CA ASN A 65 9.82 -14.98 11.51
C ASN A 65 8.43 -14.33 11.49
N LEU A 66 8.20 -13.37 12.39
CA LEU A 66 6.95 -12.62 12.46
C LEU A 66 6.71 -11.78 11.19
N ILE A 67 7.69 -10.97 10.76
CA ILE A 67 7.47 -9.97 9.68
C ILE A 67 7.65 -10.51 8.27
N HIS A 68 8.27 -11.67 8.09
CA HIS A 68 8.32 -12.37 6.79
C HIS A 68 7.09 -13.24 6.51
N HIS A 69 6.26 -13.53 7.53
CA HIS A 69 5.01 -14.25 7.36
C HIS A 69 3.84 -13.25 7.21
N ASP A 70 3.10 -13.28 6.08
CA ASP A 70 2.06 -12.29 5.74
C ASP A 70 1.06 -12.00 6.89
N ARG A 71 0.63 -13.04 7.61
CA ARG A 71 -0.30 -12.90 8.75
C ARG A 71 0.36 -12.31 9.99
N GLY A 72 1.64 -12.62 10.22
CA GLY A 72 2.42 -12.10 11.34
C GLY A 72 2.72 -10.61 11.14
N LEU A 73 3.15 -10.24 9.93
CA LEU A 73 3.31 -8.85 9.51
C LEU A 73 2.00 -8.05 9.66
N ALA A 74 0.87 -8.63 9.26
CA ALA A 74 -0.44 -7.98 9.41
C ALA A 74 -0.84 -7.77 10.89
N ALA A 75 -0.64 -8.78 11.75
CA ALA A 75 -0.89 -8.67 13.19
C ALA A 75 0.04 -7.65 13.86
N PHE A 76 1.34 -7.68 13.54
CA PHE A 76 2.33 -6.76 14.08
C PHE A 76 2.07 -5.32 13.66
N ARG A 77 1.69 -5.09 12.39
CA ARG A 77 1.31 -3.74 11.91
C ARG A 77 0.02 -3.25 12.56
N ALA A 78 -0.95 -4.12 12.86
CA ALA A 78 -2.16 -3.73 13.60
C ALA A 78 -1.83 -3.35 15.06
N PHE A 79 -0.93 -4.08 15.70
CA PHE A 79 -0.40 -3.75 17.02
C PHE A 79 0.36 -2.41 17.03
N LEU A 80 1.31 -2.20 16.12
CA LEU A 80 2.08 -0.95 16.03
C LEU A 80 1.19 0.28 15.81
N LYS A 81 0.10 0.15 15.03
CA LYS A 81 -0.92 1.20 14.87
C LYS A 81 -1.64 1.55 16.16
N SER A 82 -1.84 0.59 17.06
CA SER A 82 -2.43 0.86 18.39
C SER A 82 -1.45 1.55 19.34
N GLU A 83 -0.15 1.45 19.07
CA GLU A 83 0.94 2.15 19.79
C GLU A 83 1.45 3.40 19.04
N TYR A 84 0.81 3.82 17.95
CA TYR A 84 1.21 4.96 17.10
C TYR A 84 2.69 4.89 16.66
N SER A 85 3.13 3.70 16.22
CA SER A 85 4.53 3.42 15.84
C SER A 85 4.64 2.59 14.55
N GLU A 86 3.60 2.61 13.70
CA GLU A 86 3.58 1.82 12.46
C GLU A 86 4.57 2.29 11.38
N GLU A 87 5.07 3.52 11.47
CA GLU A 87 6.09 4.05 10.55
C GLU A 87 7.34 3.16 10.50
N ASN A 88 7.69 2.54 11.63
CA ASN A 88 8.85 1.64 11.74
C ASN A 88 8.74 0.41 10.82
N ILE A 89 7.59 -0.27 10.84
CA ILE A 89 7.37 -1.45 9.98
C ILE A 89 7.09 -1.04 8.53
N GLU A 90 6.45 0.11 8.32
CA GLU A 90 6.16 0.62 6.97
C GLU A 90 7.43 1.08 6.25
N PHE A 91 8.38 1.68 6.96
CA PHE A 91 9.72 1.95 6.47
C PHE A 91 10.47 0.64 6.17
N TRP A 92 10.47 -0.33 7.09
CA TRP A 92 11.16 -1.61 6.87
C TRP A 92 10.64 -2.35 5.64
N VAL A 93 9.32 -2.44 5.46
CA VAL A 93 8.69 -3.04 4.26
C VAL A 93 9.04 -2.25 3.00
N SER A 94 9.09 -0.91 3.08
CA SER A 94 9.48 -0.05 1.95
C SER A 94 10.94 -0.29 1.53
N CYS A 95 11.85 -0.55 2.47
CA CYS A 95 13.24 -0.94 2.21
C CYS A 95 13.35 -2.32 1.57
N GLU A 96 12.56 -3.31 2.01
CA GLU A 96 12.53 -4.63 1.37
C GLU A 96 11.96 -4.62 -0.05
N ASP A 97 10.97 -3.77 -0.32
CA ASP A 97 10.50 -3.51 -1.68
C ASP A 97 11.55 -2.71 -2.49
N TYR A 98 12.26 -1.77 -1.88
CA TYR A 98 13.34 -1.02 -2.52
C TYR A 98 14.47 -1.93 -3.02
N LYS A 99 14.97 -2.85 -2.20
CA LYS A 99 16.01 -3.84 -2.58
C LYS A 99 15.62 -4.73 -3.77
N LYS A 100 14.32 -4.93 -4.00
CA LYS A 100 13.78 -5.73 -5.13
C LYS A 100 13.75 -4.94 -6.47
N THR A 101 14.19 -3.68 -6.48
CA THR A 101 14.13 -2.79 -7.65
C THR A 101 15.19 -3.13 -8.69
N LYS A 102 14.80 -3.86 -9.74
CA LYS A 102 15.70 -4.28 -10.84
C LYS A 102 16.02 -3.20 -11.88
N SER A 103 15.28 -2.08 -11.90
CA SER A 103 15.42 -1.04 -12.94
C SER A 103 16.14 0.18 -12.36
N PRO A 104 17.33 0.56 -12.86
CA PRO A 104 18.07 1.74 -12.38
C PRO A 104 17.23 3.03 -12.46
N ALA A 105 16.46 3.21 -13.53
CA ALA A 105 15.57 4.35 -13.71
C ALA A 105 14.46 4.46 -12.65
N LYS A 106 14.10 3.36 -11.99
CA LYS A 106 13.13 3.35 -10.87
C LYS A 106 13.79 3.49 -9.50
N LEU A 107 15.10 3.27 -9.40
CA LEU A 107 15.82 3.23 -8.14
C LEU A 107 15.84 4.60 -7.44
N SER A 108 16.41 5.63 -8.08
CA SER A 108 16.52 6.97 -7.48
C SER A 108 15.16 7.63 -7.16
N PRO A 109 14.11 7.54 -8.01
CA PRO A 109 12.77 8.02 -7.63
C PRO A 109 12.18 7.31 -6.40
N LYS A 110 12.39 6.00 -6.28
CA LYS A 110 11.91 5.20 -5.13
C LYS A 110 12.70 5.52 -3.87
N ALA A 111 14.01 5.71 -3.98
CA ALA A 111 14.86 6.17 -2.88
C ALA A 111 14.37 7.53 -2.35
N ARG A 112 14.10 8.50 -3.23
CA ARG A 112 13.59 9.83 -2.82
C ARG A 112 12.26 9.70 -2.08
N LYS A 113 11.31 8.92 -2.61
CA LYS A 113 10.03 8.67 -1.93
C LYS A 113 10.22 8.14 -0.50
N ILE A 114 11.11 7.16 -0.30
CA ILE A 114 11.39 6.59 1.03
C ILE A 114 12.06 7.61 1.95
N TYR A 115 13.01 8.39 1.42
CA TYR A 115 13.68 9.42 2.19
C TYR A 115 12.70 10.53 2.65
N ASP A 116 11.88 11.02 1.74
CA ASP A 116 10.91 12.09 2.01
C ASP A 116 9.75 11.62 2.94
N GLU A 117 9.37 10.34 2.86
CA GLU A 117 8.29 9.76 3.67
C GLU A 117 8.75 9.34 5.08
N PHE A 118 10.02 8.94 5.27
CA PHE A 118 10.49 8.31 6.52
C PHE A 118 11.80 8.86 7.13
N ILE A 119 12.71 9.49 6.35
CA ILE A 119 14.07 9.81 6.82
C ILE A 119 14.29 11.32 7.06
N SER A 120 13.58 12.17 6.33
CA SER A 120 13.68 13.62 6.48
C SER A 120 13.22 14.08 7.88
N VAL A 121 13.88 15.11 8.43
CA VAL A 121 13.60 15.73 9.76
C VAL A 121 12.21 16.42 9.84
N GLN A 122 11.45 16.36 8.75
CA GLN A 122 10.09 16.88 8.62
C GLN A 122 9.18 15.88 7.89
N ALA A 123 9.60 14.61 7.78
CA ALA A 123 8.80 13.56 7.21
C ALA A 123 7.57 13.32 8.08
N THR A 124 6.39 13.16 7.47
CA THR A 124 5.12 12.93 8.20
C THR A 124 5.12 11.61 8.98
N LYS A 125 6.06 10.72 8.69
CA LYS A 125 6.27 9.41 9.30
C LYS A 125 7.77 9.20 9.58
N GLU A 126 8.45 10.23 10.08
CA GLU A 126 9.89 10.16 10.44
C GLU A 126 10.16 9.00 11.39
N VAL A 127 11.06 8.09 11.01
CA VAL A 127 11.49 6.98 11.87
C VAL A 127 12.60 7.42 12.82
N ASN A 128 12.60 6.87 14.04
CA ASN A 128 13.56 7.25 15.08
C ASN A 128 15.00 6.78 14.77
N LEU A 129 15.81 7.68 14.21
CA LEU A 129 17.21 7.46 13.85
C LEU A 129 18.14 8.47 14.53
N ASP A 130 19.33 8.00 14.94
CA ASP A 130 20.41 8.91 15.34
C ASP A 130 20.93 9.74 14.17
N SER A 131 21.42 10.96 14.46
CA SER A 131 21.87 11.92 13.45
C SER A 131 22.93 11.34 12.50
N CYS A 132 23.88 10.56 13.03
CA CYS A 132 24.93 9.91 12.22
C CYS A 132 24.34 8.95 11.17
N THR A 133 23.37 8.12 11.56
CA THR A 133 22.66 7.22 10.62
C THR A 133 21.86 8.01 9.58
N ARG A 134 21.15 9.07 10.00
CA ARG A 134 20.38 9.92 9.09
C ARG A 134 21.28 10.63 8.09
N GLU A 135 22.40 11.23 8.54
CA GLU A 135 23.42 11.86 7.70
C GLU A 135 24.05 10.88 6.70
N ARG A 136 24.39 9.65 7.11
CA ARG A 136 24.86 8.61 6.17
C ARG A 136 23.81 8.24 5.13
N THR A 137 22.55 8.17 5.52
CA THR A 137 21.45 7.95 4.56
C THR A 137 21.30 9.14 3.62
N SER A 138 21.40 10.37 4.10
CA SER A 138 21.41 11.59 3.28
C SER A 138 22.58 11.64 2.29
N HIS A 139 23.76 11.16 2.66
CA HIS A 139 24.89 11.02 1.74
C HIS A 139 24.62 9.96 0.66
N ASN A 140 24.08 8.80 1.06
CA ASN A 140 23.70 7.73 0.11
C ASN A 140 22.64 8.19 -0.91
N MET A 141 21.85 9.22 -0.60
CA MET A 141 20.86 9.79 -1.53
C MET A 141 21.47 10.55 -2.72
N LEU A 142 22.76 10.89 -2.68
CA LEU A 142 23.47 11.52 -3.81
C LEU A 142 23.60 10.56 -5.01
N GLU A 143 23.90 9.29 -4.73
CA GLU A 143 23.94 8.21 -5.72
C GLU A 143 23.28 6.94 -5.14
N PRO A 144 21.93 6.83 -5.20
CA PRO A 144 21.22 5.74 -4.54
C PRO A 144 21.53 4.37 -5.12
N THR A 145 22.14 3.50 -4.30
CA THR A 145 22.36 2.07 -4.58
C THR A 145 21.27 1.21 -3.92
N LEU A 146 21.28 -0.11 -4.14
CA LEU A 146 20.38 -1.03 -3.43
C LEU A 146 20.59 -1.05 -1.91
N SER A 147 21.79 -0.70 -1.43
CA SER A 147 22.16 -0.64 -0.01
C SER A 147 21.94 0.73 0.65
N CYS A 148 21.34 1.69 -0.07
CA CYS A 148 21.13 3.09 0.37
C CYS A 148 20.56 3.22 1.79
N PHE A 149 19.67 2.30 2.20
CA PHE A 149 18.96 2.32 3.48
C PHE A 149 19.40 1.23 4.47
N ASP A 150 20.40 0.41 4.17
CA ASP A 150 20.71 -0.82 4.96
C ASP A 150 20.99 -0.52 6.44
N GLU A 151 21.69 0.57 6.75
CA GLU A 151 21.96 0.95 8.13
C GLU A 151 20.71 1.46 8.85
N ALA A 152 19.95 2.35 8.22
CA ALA A 152 18.71 2.88 8.78
C ALA A 152 17.69 1.75 9.00
N GLN A 153 17.50 0.86 8.02
CA GLN A 153 16.60 -0.29 8.14
C GLN A 153 17.02 -1.22 9.28
N ARG A 154 18.32 -1.50 9.44
CA ARG A 154 18.84 -2.30 10.56
C ARG A 154 18.59 -1.62 11.90
N LYS A 155 18.76 -0.31 12.01
CA LYS A 155 18.50 0.47 13.24
C LYS A 155 17.02 0.39 13.64
N ILE A 156 16.11 0.59 12.69
CA ILE A 156 14.66 0.50 12.93
C ILE A 156 14.21 -0.94 13.19
N PHE A 157 14.80 -1.94 12.54
CA PHE A 157 14.57 -3.34 12.87
C PHE A 157 14.94 -3.64 14.33
N THR A 158 16.17 -3.27 14.76
CA THR A 158 16.62 -3.46 16.14
C THR A 158 15.81 -2.64 17.16
N LEU A 159 15.26 -1.48 16.78
CA LEU A 159 14.34 -0.70 17.60
C LEU A 159 13.05 -1.49 17.85
N MET A 160 12.39 -1.95 16.78
CA MET A 160 11.18 -2.77 16.88
C MET A 160 11.43 -4.06 17.67
N GLU A 161 12.54 -4.76 17.41
CA GLU A 161 12.91 -6.02 18.06
C GLU A 161 13.10 -5.88 19.58
N LYS A 162 13.75 -4.80 20.03
CA LYS A 162 14.05 -4.57 21.45
C LYS A 162 12.87 -4.02 22.24
N ASP A 163 11.91 -3.40 21.57
CA ASP A 163 10.82 -2.67 22.19
C ASP A 163 9.44 -3.24 21.79
N SER A 164 8.87 -2.77 20.68
CA SER A 164 7.52 -3.11 20.21
C SER A 164 7.27 -4.61 20.07
N TYR A 165 8.22 -5.38 19.54
CA TYR A 165 8.12 -6.84 19.39
C TYR A 165 7.93 -7.55 20.74
N ARG A 166 8.65 -7.12 21.78
CA ARG A 166 8.54 -7.70 23.13
C ARG A 166 7.22 -7.37 23.82
N ARG A 167 6.55 -6.27 23.42
CA ARG A 167 5.18 -5.95 23.84
C ARG A 167 4.15 -6.70 23.01
N PHE A 168 4.35 -6.81 21.70
CA PHE A 168 3.48 -7.57 20.79
C PHE A 168 3.26 -9.01 21.27
N LEU A 169 4.33 -9.73 21.63
CA LEU A 169 4.25 -11.11 22.14
C LEU A 169 3.50 -11.26 23.49
N LYS A 170 3.16 -10.16 24.15
CA LYS A 170 2.36 -10.11 25.39
C LYS A 170 0.98 -9.48 25.18
N SER A 171 0.69 -9.06 23.95
CA SER A 171 -0.54 -8.36 23.59
C SER A 171 -1.61 -9.34 23.06
N PRO A 172 -2.90 -8.98 23.10
CA PRO A 172 -3.96 -9.79 22.49
C PRO A 172 -3.72 -10.08 21.00
N TYR A 173 -3.08 -9.16 20.26
CA TYR A 173 -2.74 -9.33 18.84
C TYR A 173 -1.87 -10.56 18.55
N TYR A 174 -1.14 -11.08 19.55
CA TYR A 174 -0.42 -12.35 19.47
C TYR A 174 -1.13 -13.45 20.26
N LEU A 175 -1.52 -13.17 21.51
CA LEU A 175 -2.03 -14.19 22.43
C LEU A 175 -3.36 -14.82 21.97
N ASP A 176 -4.21 -14.08 21.25
CA ASP A 176 -5.47 -14.60 20.71
C ASP A 176 -5.26 -15.53 19.49
N LEU A 177 -4.01 -15.72 19.03
CA LEU A 177 -3.64 -16.55 17.88
C LEU A 177 -2.91 -17.85 18.26
N VAL A 178 -2.53 -18.04 19.53
CA VAL A 178 -1.64 -19.11 20.03
C VAL A 178 -2.37 -20.40 20.44
#